data_AF-A0A086Y0J4-F1
#
_entry.id   AF-A0A086Y0J4-F1
#
_cell.length_a   1.000
_cell.length_b   1.000
_cell.length_c   1.000
_cell.angle_alpha   90.00
_cell.angle_beta   90.00
_cell.angle_gamma   90.00
#
_symmetry.space_group_name_H-M   'P 1'
#
loop_
_entity.id
_entity.type
_entity.pdbx_description
1 polymer ?
#
loop_
_entity_poly.entity_id
_entity_poly.type
_entity_poly.pdbx_seq_one_letter_code
_entity_poly.pdbx_strand_id
1 'polypeptide(L)' 'MQKSHPKVLNPTILRACLADYWARFLQQNYARPEEVSVAFGVTYQTACNWWEGLHKPLGDKTTLAGRAWLDFVERQP' A
#
# COMPACT_ATOMS: atom_id res chain seq x y z
N MET A 1 14.76 7.52 -25.10
CA MET A 1 14.40 6.18 -24.59
C MET A 1 13.12 6.32 -23.75
N GLN A 2 11.97 6.00 -24.34
CA GLN A 2 10.67 6.01 -23.67
C GLN A 2 10.55 4.67 -22.94
N LYS A 3 10.53 4.69 -21.60
CA LYS A 3 10.30 3.46 -20.83
C LYS A 3 8.86 3.05 -21.04
N SER A 4 8.63 1.90 -21.68
CA SER A 4 7.30 1.30 -21.80
C SER A 4 6.70 1.14 -20.41
N HIS A 5 5.67 1.93 -20.10
CA HIS A 5 4.88 1.74 -18.89
C HIS A 5 4.17 0.38 -19.01
N PRO A 6 4.33 -0.54 -18.04
CA PRO A 6 3.64 -1.81 -18.08
C PRO A 6 2.14 -1.58 -18.18
N LYS A 7 1.50 -2.40 -19.01
CA LYS A 7 0.09 -2.35 -19.42
C LYS A 7 -0.78 -2.02 -18.21
N VAL A 8 -1.28 -0.78 -18.22
CA VAL A 8 -1.94 -0.10 -17.11
C VAL A 8 -2.95 -1.02 -16.43
N LEU A 9 -2.66 -1.39 -15.18
CA LEU A 9 -3.65 -1.86 -14.20
C LEU A 9 -4.89 -0.98 -14.36
N ASN A 10 -6.03 -1.57 -14.73
CA ASN A 10 -7.27 -0.82 -14.93
C ASN A 10 -7.48 0.10 -13.71
N PRO A 11 -7.48 1.44 -13.88
CA PRO A 11 -7.47 2.37 -12.75
C PRO A 11 -8.63 2.16 -11.78
N THR A 12 -9.77 1.69 -12.30
CA THR A 12 -10.96 1.36 -11.51
C THR A 12 -10.75 0.12 -10.65
N ILE A 13 -10.15 -0.93 -11.21
CA ILE A 13 -9.83 -2.17 -10.47
C ILE A 13 -8.77 -1.88 -9.41
N LEU A 14 -7.71 -1.14 -9.79
CA LEU A 14 -6.67 -0.74 -8.86
C LEU A 14 -7.24 0.06 -7.68
N ARG A 15 -8.16 0.99 -7.91
CA ARG A 15 -8.81 1.76 -6.83
C ARG A 15 -9.67 0.88 -5.92
N ALA A 16 -10.34 -0.13 -6.48
CA ALA A 16 -11.16 -1.07 -5.71
C ALA A 16 -10.30 -2.02 -4.85
N CYS A 17 -9.15 -2.47 -5.37
CA CYS A 17 -8.26 -3.42 -4.68
C CYS A 17 -7.18 -2.75 -3.82
N LEU A 18 -7.03 -1.42 -3.88
CA LEU A 18 -5.89 -0.74 -3.25
C LEU A 18 -5.77 -0.97 -1.75
N ALA A 19 -6.91 -1.07 -1.05
CA ALA A 19 -6.90 -1.30 0.40
C ALA A 19 -6.42 -2.72 0.73
N ASP A 20 -6.83 -3.72 -0.04
CA ASP A 20 -6.35 -5.10 0.10
C ASP A 20 -4.85 -5.22 -0.22
N TYR A 21 -4.42 -4.62 -1.33
CA TYR A 21 -3.01 -4.60 -1.71
C TYR A 21 -2.15 -3.90 -0.67
N TRP A 22 -2.65 -2.81 -0.10
CA TRP A 22 -1.95 -2.11 0.98
C TRP A 22 -1.85 -2.97 2.24
N ALA A 23 -2.94 -3.60 2.66
CA ALA A 23 -2.93 -4.51 3.80
C ALA A 23 -1.91 -5.65 3.61
N ARG A 24 -1.92 -6.29 2.44
CA ARG A 24 -0.97 -7.35 2.09
C ARG A 24 0.47 -6.87 2.06
N PHE A 25 0.74 -5.68 1.51
CA PHE A 25 2.05 -5.07 1.56
C PHE A 25 2.52 -4.87 3.00
N LEU A 26 1.68 -4.32 3.88
CA LEU A 26 2.03 -4.10 5.28
C LEU A 26 2.32 -5.43 6.00
N GLN A 27 1.47 -6.43 5.82
CA GLN A 27 1.64 -7.76 6.43
C GLN A 27 2.90 -8.49 5.96
N GLN A 28 3.43 -8.18 4.77
CA GLN A 28 4.68 -8.74 4.27
C GLN A 28 5.93 -8.03 4.79
N ASN A 29 5.81 -6.76 5.20
CA ASN A 29 6.96 -5.91 5.54
C ASN A 29 7.07 -5.59 7.04
N TYR A 30 6.01 -5.83 7.81
CA TYR A 30 5.95 -5.55 9.24
C TYR A 30 5.35 -6.75 9.97
N ALA A 31 5.66 -6.91 11.26
CA ALA A 31 5.15 -8.05 12.03
C ALA A 31 3.76 -7.80 12.63
N ARG A 32 3.41 -6.52 12.88
CA ARG A 32 2.17 -6.14 13.57
C ARG A 32 1.73 -4.69 13.27
N PRO A 33 0.45 -4.32 13.48
CA PRO A 33 -0.03 -2.96 13.23
C PRO A 33 0.67 -1.87 14.05
N GLU A 34 1.19 -2.18 15.23
CA GLU A 34 1.94 -1.23 16.06
C GLU A 34 3.18 -0.70 15.34
N GLU A 35 3.94 -1.59 14.68
CA GLU A 35 5.13 -1.21 13.90
C GLU A 35 4.75 -0.30 12.73
N VAL A 36 3.62 -0.57 12.09
CA VAL A 36 3.06 0.28 11.02
C VAL A 36 2.70 1.67 11.56
N SER A 37 2.08 1.74 12.74
CA SER A 37 1.72 3.04 13.33
C SER A 37 2.96 3.93 13.56
N VAL A 38 4.05 3.33 14.05
CA VAL A 38 5.34 4.01 14.25
C VAL A 38 5.99 4.38 12.92
N ALA A 39 6.10 3.43 11.99
CA ALA A 39 6.78 3.63 10.71
C ALA A 39 6.13 4.74 9.86
N PHE A 40 4.81 4.86 9.91
CA PHE A 40 4.05 5.83 9.11
C PHE A 40 3.61 7.06 9.89
N GLY A 41 3.88 7.13 11.20
CA GLY A 41 3.46 8.24 12.06
C GLY A 41 1.93 8.46 12.03
N VAL A 42 1.18 7.38 12.20
CA VAL A 42 -0.31 7.39 12.22
C VAL A 42 -0.81 6.84 13.56
N THR A 43 -2.10 7.04 13.85
CA THR A 43 -2.69 6.45 15.06
C THR A 43 -2.69 4.91 14.96
N TYR A 44 -2.65 4.23 16.11
CA TYR A 44 -2.75 2.77 16.14
C TYR A 44 -4.03 2.27 15.45
N GLN A 45 -5.17 2.95 15.67
CA GLN A 45 -6.43 2.59 14.99
C GLN A 45 -6.32 2.71 13.47
N THR A 46 -5.65 3.75 12.96
CA THR A 46 -5.40 3.89 11.52
C THR A 46 -4.55 2.73 10.99
N ALA A 47 -3.52 2.32 11.74
CA ALA A 47 -2.70 1.18 11.37
C ALA A 47 -3.50 -0.13 11.37
N CYS A 48 -4.37 -0.37 12.36
CA CYS A 48 -5.28 -1.52 12.35
C CYS A 48 -6.22 -1.50 11.13
N ASN A 49 -6.83 -0.35 10.83
CA ASN A 49 -7.71 -0.22 9.67
C ASN A 49 -6.98 -0.47 8.34
N TRP A 50 -5.70 -0.12 8.24
CA TRP A 50 -4.87 -0.44 7.08
C TRP A 50 -4.48 -1.92 7.06
N TRP A 51 -4.14 -2.49 8.21
CA TRP A 51 -3.75 -3.89 8.36
C TRP A 51 -4.88 -4.85 7.98
N GLU A 52 -6.12 -4.48 8.29
CA GLU A 52 -7.34 -5.24 7.96
C GLU A 52 -7.88 -4.92 6.56
N GLY A 53 -7.27 -3.97 5.84
CA GLY A 53 -7.71 -3.57 4.49
C GLY A 53 -9.02 -2.78 4.45
N LEU A 54 -9.46 -2.21 5.57
CA LEU A 54 -10.68 -1.39 5.65
C LEU A 54 -10.49 -0.05 4.93
N HIS A 55 -9.32 0.57 5.07
CA HIS A 55 -8.99 1.84 4.43
C HIS A 55 -7.66 1.78 3.68
N LYS A 56 -7.57 2.51 2.58
CA LYS A 56 -6.32 2.76 1.85
C LYS A 56 -5.55 3.95 2.44
N PRO A 57 -4.22 3.99 2.30
CA PRO A 57 -3.41 5.15 2.64
C PRO A 57 -3.72 6.32 1.70
N LEU A 58 -3.49 7.53 2.19
CA LEU A 58 -3.50 8.76 1.38
C LEU A 58 -2.07 9.09 0.89
N GLY A 59 -1.97 9.96 -0.11
CA GLY A 59 -0.80 10.08 -1.00
C GLY A 59 0.56 10.31 -0.33
N ASP A 60 0.61 11.03 0.79
CA ASP A 60 1.84 11.25 1.56
C ASP A 60 2.34 9.93 2.19
N LYS A 61 1.44 9.08 2.65
CA LYS A 61 1.77 7.78 3.29
C LYS A 61 2.24 6.74 2.28
N THR A 62 1.68 6.73 1.07
CA THR A 62 2.24 5.92 -0.03
C THR A 62 3.62 6.41 -0.46
N THR A 63 3.89 7.71 -0.33
CA THR A 63 5.20 8.29 -0.64
C THR A 63 6.26 7.85 0.37
N LEU A 64 5.90 7.74 1.66
CA LEU A 64 6.79 7.22 2.70
C LEU A 64 7.19 5.75 2.48
N ALA A 65 6.27 4.90 2.00
CA ALA A 65 6.62 3.53 1.61
C ALA A 65 7.50 3.46 0.35
N GLY A 66 7.45 4.50 -0.48
CA GLY A 66 8.38 4.73 -1.58
C GLY A 66 8.39 3.59 -2.62
N ARG A 67 9.60 3.24 -3.07
CA ARG A 67 9.82 2.28 -4.16
C ARG A 67 9.31 0.87 -3.83
N ALA A 68 9.40 0.44 -2.57
CA ALA A 68 8.94 -0.89 -2.16
C ALA A 68 7.44 -1.10 -2.41
N TRP A 69 6.63 -0.05 -2.20
CA TRP A 69 5.21 -0.08 -2.50
C TRP A 69 4.93 -0.16 -4.00
N LEU A 70 5.63 0.61 -4.83
CA LEU A 70 5.46 0.57 -6.29
C LEU A 70 5.82 -0.82 -6.85
N ASP A 71 6.95 -1.38 -6.42
CA ASP A 71 7.39 -2.70 -6.85
C ASP A 71 6.41 -3.80 -6.40
N PHE A 72 5.74 -3.63 -5.25
CA PHE A 72 4.70 -4.55 -4.80
C PHE A 72 3.45 -4.51 -5.68
N VAL A 73 2.98 -3.31 -6.04
CA VAL A 73 1.78 -3.13 -6.89
C VAL A 73 2.01 -3.67 -8.30
N GLU A 74 3.21 -3.47 -8.86
CA GLU A 74 3.59 -3.99 -10.19
C GLU A 74 3.62 -5.53 -10.25
N ARG A 75 3.72 -6.22 -9.10
CA ARG A 75 3.70 -7.68 -9.00
C ARG A 75 2.29 -8.27 -8.84
N GLN A 76 1.27 -7.43 -8.61
CA GLN A 76 -0.11 -7.92 -8.51
C GLN A 76 -0.69 -8.16 -9.92
N PRO A 77 -1.43 -9.26 -10.12
CA PRO A 77 -2.02 -9.62 -11.41
C PRO A 77 -3.12 -8.68 -11.89
#